data_AF-A0AA41XSK7-F1
#
_entry.id   AF-A0AA41XSK7-F1
#
_cell.length_a   1.000
_cell.length_b   1.000
_cell.length_c   1.000
_cell.angle_alpha   90.00
_cell.angle_beta   90.00
_cell.angle_gamma   90.00
#
_symmetry.space_group_name_H-M   'P 1'
#
loop_
_entity.id
_entity.type
_entity.pdbx_description
1 polymer ?
#
loop_
_entity_poly.entity_id
_entity_poly.type
_entity_poly.pdbx_seq_one_letter_code
_entity_poly.pdbx_strand_id
1 'polypeptide(L)'
;MYLSVRIVALIATALATIGTSMAIATAPPASACPSGYYKAASGDCVHRPVCGVATQPPGATALCNDGCWSFSENPSEDETCRGHQGTARVL
;
A
#
# COMPACT_ATOMS: atom_id res chain seq x y z
N MET A 1 -30.30 12.08 69.75
CA MET A 1 -31.48 12.16 68.87
C MET A 1 -31.10 13.11 67.73
N TYR A 2 -31.27 12.70 66.46
CA TYR A 2 -30.74 13.32 65.22
C TYR A 2 -29.21 13.23 65.13
N LEU A 3 -28.58 12.31 64.38
CA LEU A 3 -28.74 12.08 62.96
C LEU A 3 -28.04 10.72 62.68
N SER A 4 -28.71 9.61 62.98
CA SER A 4 -29.21 8.69 61.95
C SER A 4 -28.13 8.41 60.90
N VAL A 5 -27.19 7.49 61.17
CA VAL A 5 -27.31 6.11 60.66
C VAL A 5 -28.31 6.08 59.50
N ARG A 6 -27.82 5.82 58.28
CA ARG A 6 -28.53 5.80 56.98
C ARG A 6 -28.39 7.05 56.09
N ILE A 7 -27.16 7.50 55.82
CA ILE A 7 -26.89 7.96 54.44
C ILE A 7 -26.62 6.70 53.62
N VAL A 8 -27.71 5.98 53.41
CA VAL A 8 -27.89 4.96 52.40
C VAL A 8 -28.04 5.69 51.08
N ALA A 9 -27.16 5.39 50.14
CA ALA A 9 -27.37 5.34 48.68
C ALA A 9 -25.97 5.52 48.06
N LEU A 10 -25.18 4.47 47.92
CA LEU A 10 -25.23 3.62 46.71
C LEU A 10 -25.47 4.47 45.46
N ILE A 11 -24.43 5.09 44.94
CA ILE A 11 -24.44 5.56 43.54
C ILE A 11 -23.30 4.82 42.84
N ALA A 12 -23.53 3.54 42.60
CA ALA A 12 -22.74 2.75 41.65
C ALA A 12 -23.12 3.24 40.25
N THR A 13 -22.39 4.22 39.72
CA THR A 13 -22.51 4.61 38.32
C THR A 13 -21.84 3.54 37.46
N ALA A 14 -22.62 2.56 37.02
CA ALA A 14 -22.22 1.66 35.96
C ALA A 14 -22.11 2.47 34.66
N LEU A 15 -20.88 2.81 34.24
CA LEU A 15 -20.64 3.24 32.86
C LEU A 15 -20.80 2.01 31.96
N ALA A 16 -22.00 1.84 31.41
CA ALA A 16 -22.24 0.93 30.31
C ALA A 16 -21.46 1.46 29.09
N THR A 17 -20.28 0.91 28.85
CA THR A 17 -19.50 1.15 27.63
C THR A 17 -20.26 0.54 26.46
N ILE A 18 -20.89 1.41 25.67
CA ILE A 18 -21.56 1.05 24.43
C ILE A 18 -20.49 0.47 23.50
N GLY A 19 -20.61 -0.83 23.23
CA GLY A 19 -19.78 -1.54 22.26
C GLY A 19 -19.99 -0.94 20.86
N THR A 20 -18.93 -0.39 20.30
CA THR A 20 -18.83 -0.14 18.87
C THR A 20 -18.15 -1.34 18.25
N SER A 21 -18.94 -2.29 17.76
CA SER A 21 -18.46 -3.36 16.90
C SER A 21 -17.92 -2.72 15.62
N MET A 22 -16.60 -2.52 15.53
CA MET A 22 -15.96 -2.15 14.27
C MET A 22 -16.15 -3.31 13.29
N ALA A 23 -17.07 -3.16 12.34
CA ALA A 23 -17.16 -4.04 11.20
C ALA A 23 -15.90 -3.82 10.35
N ILE A 24 -14.95 -4.74 10.45
CA ILE A 24 -13.83 -4.83 9.52
C ILE A 24 -14.38 -5.23 8.16
N ALA A 25 -14.59 -4.25 7.28
CA ALA A 25 -14.90 -4.52 5.89
C ALA A 25 -13.67 -5.17 5.24
N THR A 26 -13.75 -6.47 4.96
CA THR A 26 -12.73 -7.16 4.17
C THR A 26 -12.89 -6.72 2.72
N ALA A 27 -11.97 -5.88 2.24
CA ALA A 27 -11.92 -5.55 0.82
C ALA A 27 -11.74 -6.85 0.01
N PRO A 28 -12.44 -7.02 -1.12
CA PRO A 28 -12.20 -8.16 -2.00
C PRO A 28 -10.72 -8.21 -2.39
N PRO A 29 -10.15 -9.41 -2.59
CA PRO A 29 -8.75 -9.53 -2.99
C PRO A 29 -8.55 -8.71 -4.27
N ALA A 30 -7.57 -7.80 -4.24
CA ALA A 30 -7.20 -7.08 -5.44
C ALA A 30 -6.87 -8.10 -6.54
N SER A 31 -7.52 -7.98 -7.70
CA SER A 31 -7.19 -8.81 -8.86
C SER A 31 -5.68 -8.75 -9.08
N ALA A 32 -5.03 -9.91 -9.00
CA ALA A 32 -3.60 -10.00 -9.17
C ALA A 32 -3.25 -9.76 -10.64
N CYS A 33 -2.18 -9.01 -10.88
CA CYS A 33 -1.65 -8.86 -12.23
C CYS A 33 -1.12 -10.19 -12.75
N PRO A 34 -1.17 -10.41 -14.08
CA PRO A 34 -0.55 -11.58 -14.70
C PRO A 34 0.93 -11.71 -14.34
N SER A 35 1.46 -12.93 -14.47
CA SER A 35 2.89 -13.17 -14.29
C SER A 35 3.72 -12.28 -15.23
N GLY A 36 4.79 -11.70 -14.70
CA GLY A 36 5.62 -10.74 -15.43
C GLY A 36 5.15 -9.29 -15.31
N TYR A 37 4.03 -9.02 -14.63
CA TYR A 37 3.53 -7.67 -14.38
C TYR A 37 3.50 -7.36 -12.87
N TYR A 38 3.43 -6.08 -12.53
CA TYR A 38 3.13 -5.59 -11.19
C TYR A 38 1.97 -4.60 -11.26
N LYS A 39 1.27 -4.44 -10.15
CA LYS A 39 0.22 -3.43 -10.04
C LYS A 39 0.84 -2.08 -9.69
N ALA A 40 0.71 -1.12 -10.60
CA ALA A 40 1.16 0.24 -10.36
C ALA A 40 0.20 0.99 -9.41
N ALA A 41 0.62 2.17 -8.93
CA ALA A 41 -0.19 2.99 -8.04
C ALA A 41 -1.50 3.47 -8.70
N SER A 42 -1.50 3.62 -10.02
CA SER A 42 -2.69 3.84 -10.86
C SER A 42 -3.74 2.72 -10.75
N GLY A 43 -3.30 1.52 -10.40
CA GLY A 43 -4.10 0.29 -10.41
C GLY A 43 -3.88 -0.57 -11.65
N ASP A 44 -3.16 -0.07 -12.65
CA ASP A 44 -2.88 -0.79 -13.90
C ASP A 44 -1.78 -1.84 -13.73
N CYS A 45 -1.78 -2.83 -14.61
CA CYS A 45 -0.76 -3.87 -14.65
C CYS A 45 0.38 -3.44 -15.59
N VAL A 46 1.53 -3.13 -15.01
CA VAL A 46 2.73 -2.66 -15.71
C VAL A 46 3.75 -3.79 -15.79
N HIS A 47 4.43 -3.92 -16.92
CA HIS A 47 5.42 -4.98 -17.12
C HIS A 47 6.59 -4.79 -16.12
N ARG A 48 7.05 -5.88 -15.52
CA ARG A 48 8.24 -5.85 -14.65
C ARG A 48 9.48 -5.54 -15.49
N PRO A 49 10.56 -5.01 -14.87
CA PRO A 49 11.79 -4.74 -15.61
C PRO A 49 12.31 -5.98 -16.34
N VAL A 50 12.79 -5.77 -17.58
CA VAL A 50 13.36 -6.84 -18.42
C VAL A 50 14.86 -6.59 -18.58
N CYS A 51 15.66 -7.59 -18.25
CA CYS A 51 17.12 -7.54 -18.26
C CYS A 51 17.72 -8.47 -19.32
N GLY A 52 18.97 -8.24 -19.70
CA GLY A 52 19.69 -9.13 -20.62
C GLY A 52 19.26 -9.03 -22.09
N VAL A 53 18.52 -7.99 -22.45
CA VAL A 53 18.12 -7.68 -23.83
C VAL A 53 18.89 -6.44 -24.31
N ALA A 54 19.55 -6.56 -25.46
CA ALA A 54 20.42 -5.50 -25.98
C ALA A 54 19.63 -4.30 -26.54
N THR A 55 18.43 -4.54 -27.05
CA THR A 55 17.57 -3.52 -27.66
C THR A 55 16.44 -3.12 -26.73
N GLN A 56 16.08 -1.83 -26.75
CA GLN A 56 14.93 -1.30 -26.01
C GLN A 56 13.64 -2.06 -26.38
N PRO A 57 12.99 -2.72 -25.42
CA PRO A 57 11.68 -3.33 -25.65
C PRO A 57 10.61 -2.26 -25.91
N PRO A 58 9.60 -2.56 -26.75
CA PRO A 58 8.45 -1.67 -26.93
C PRO A 58 7.77 -1.36 -25.59
N GLY A 59 7.49 -0.09 -25.34
CA GLY A 59 6.82 0.37 -24.11
C GLY A 59 7.74 0.55 -22.91
N ALA A 60 9.04 0.26 -23.01
CA ALA A 60 9.97 0.68 -21.97
C ALA A 60 10.00 2.21 -21.85
N THR A 61 10.02 2.70 -20.62
CA THR A 61 9.97 4.13 -20.27
C THR A 61 11.25 4.63 -19.60
N ALA A 62 12.10 3.72 -19.12
CA ALA A 62 13.43 4.06 -18.63
C ALA A 62 14.44 2.91 -18.83
N LEU A 63 15.72 3.26 -18.90
CA LEU A 63 16.86 2.36 -18.80
C LEU A 63 17.48 2.48 -17.40
N CYS A 64 17.67 1.36 -16.72
CA CYS A 64 18.34 1.28 -15.43
C CYS A 64 19.86 1.13 -15.59
N ASN A 65 20.63 1.51 -14.57
CA ASN A 65 22.10 1.45 -14.59
C ASN A 65 22.66 0.03 -14.68
N ASP A 66 21.88 -0.98 -14.27
CA ASP A 66 22.25 -2.39 -14.40
C ASP A 66 21.91 -3.00 -15.78
N GLY A 67 21.39 -2.20 -16.71
CA GLY A 67 21.03 -2.61 -18.06
C GLY A 67 19.62 -3.20 -18.20
N CYS A 68 18.80 -3.17 -17.16
CA CYS A 68 17.40 -3.54 -17.26
C CYS A 68 16.54 -2.39 -17.81
N TRP A 69 15.51 -2.72 -18.57
CA TRP A 69 14.52 -1.77 -19.09
C TRP A 69 13.30 -1.73 -18.16
N SER A 70 12.97 -0.55 -17.65
CA SER A 70 11.79 -0.27 -16.83
C SER A 70 10.60 0.12 -17.70
N PHE A 71 9.40 -0.19 -17.23
CA PHE A 71 8.11 0.16 -17.87
C PHE A 71 7.26 1.05 -16.95
N SER A 72 7.87 1.64 -15.92
CA SER A 72 7.20 2.51 -14.94
C SER A 72 6.42 3.62 -15.64
N GLU A 73 5.19 3.86 -15.18
CA GLU A 73 4.37 5.00 -15.62
C GLU A 73 4.98 6.34 -15.21
N ASN A 74 5.86 6.35 -14.20
CA ASN A 74 6.48 7.53 -13.65
C ASN A 74 8.02 7.41 -13.74
N PRO A 75 8.60 7.42 -14.96
CA PRO A 75 10.00 7.03 -15.18
C PRO A 75 11.04 7.97 -14.57
N SER A 76 10.65 9.21 -14.24
CA SER A 76 11.54 10.21 -13.63
C SER A 76 11.61 10.15 -12.10
N GLU A 77 10.76 9.35 -11.45
CA GLU A 77 10.70 9.26 -9.98
C GLU A 77 11.83 8.38 -9.43
N ASP A 78 12.25 8.66 -8.19
CA ASP A 78 13.30 7.90 -7.47
C ASP A 78 12.97 6.40 -7.29
N GLU A 79 11.70 6.04 -7.44
CA GLU A 79 11.25 4.65 -7.35
C GLU A 79 11.53 3.87 -8.64
N THR A 80 11.68 4.57 -9.77
CA THR A 80 12.05 3.97 -11.04
C THR A 80 13.47 3.41 -10.94
N CYS A 81 13.64 2.16 -11.36
CA CYS A 81 14.91 1.43 -11.24
C CYS A 81 15.41 1.23 -9.80
N ARG A 82 14.53 1.32 -8.79
CA ARG A 82 14.86 0.89 -7.42
C ARG A 82 15.22 -0.59 -7.42
N GLY A 83 16.39 -0.93 -6.85
CA GLY A 83 16.96 -2.28 -6.90
C GLY A 83 17.77 -2.59 -8.18
N HIS A 84 17.76 -1.68 -9.15
CA HIS A 84 18.46 -1.77 -10.44
C HIS A 84 19.54 -0.68 -10.59
N GLN A 85 20.14 -0.29 -9.45
CA GLN A 85 21.23 0.70 -9.36
C GLN A 85 20.81 2.13 -9.83
N GLY A 86 19.51 2.42 -9.86
CA GLY A 86 18.96 3.73 -10.24
C GLY A 86 18.79 3.90 -11.75
N THR A 87 18.19 5.02 -12.14
CA THR A 87 17.86 5.34 -13.52
C THR A 87 19.08 5.89 -14.27
N ALA A 88 19.44 5.26 -15.38
CA ALA A 88 20.47 5.74 -16.30
C ALA A 88 19.90 6.78 -17.27
N ARG A 89 18.72 6.50 -17.82
CA ARG A 89 18.05 7.36 -18.81
C ARG A 89 16.53 7.18 -18.79
N VAL A 90 15.79 8.28 -18.79
CA VAL A 90 14.34 8.32 -19.10
C VAL A 90 14.15 8.40 -20.62
N LEU A 91 13.15 7.69 -21.14
CA LEU A 91 12.91 7.52 -22.58
C LEU A 91 11.87 8.47 -23.16
#